data_AF-A0AB36J5P2-F1
#
_entry.id   AF-A0AB36J5P2-F1
#
_cell.length_a   1.000
_cell.length_b   1.000
_cell.length_c   1.000
_cell.angle_alpha   90.00
_cell.angle_beta   90.00
_cell.angle_gamma   90.00
#
_symmetry.space_group_name_H-M   'P 1'
#
loop_
_entity.id
_entity.type
_entity.pdbx_description
1 polymer ?
#
loop_
_entity_poly.entity_id
_entity_poly.type
_entity_poly.pdbx_seq_one_letter_code
_entity_poly.pdbx_strand_id
1 'polypeptide(L)'
;MANKILTTETYHEEIRGRLGVGEDVLSDADIDALSVLPIAEAKVITAVPDYAELIDDDRNYVYAAAVSMVAAILAPSMTARIAKSKKDFDYSIENQVVDWRAFGIQLIDDAYALIDLISTVTPGTDAPIFGVAGPTRYKERRRY
;
A
#
# COMPACT_ATOMS: atom_id res chain seq x y z
N MET A 1 -17.16 -6.45 14.10
CA MET A 1 -17.06 -7.14 12.79
C MET A 1 -15.81 -7.99 12.85
N ALA A 2 -15.81 -9.20 12.31
CA ALA A 2 -14.61 -10.04 12.29
C ALA A 2 -13.66 -9.53 11.19
N ASN A 3 -12.38 -9.36 11.51
CA ASN A 3 -11.34 -9.03 10.55
C ASN A 3 -11.20 -10.18 9.53
N LYS A 4 -10.96 -9.85 8.26
CA LYS A 4 -10.95 -10.85 7.18
C LYS A 4 -9.54 -11.33 6.83
N ILE A 5 -8.54 -10.46 6.94
CA ILE A 5 -7.15 -10.74 6.56
C ILE A 5 -6.25 -10.60 7.79
N LEU A 6 -6.41 -9.53 8.56
CA LEU A 6 -5.62 -9.26 9.76
C LEU A 6 -6.27 -9.91 11.00
N THR A 7 -6.12 -11.23 11.10
CA THR A 7 -6.68 -12.03 12.21
C THR A 7 -5.67 -12.37 13.29
N THR A 8 -4.40 -12.03 13.10
CA THR A 8 -3.35 -12.20 14.12
C THR A 8 -3.55 -11.20 15.25
N GLU A 9 -2.94 -11.39 16.41
CA GLU A 9 -2.94 -10.38 17.49
C GLU A 9 -1.76 -9.40 17.38
N THR A 10 -0.80 -9.67 16.49
CA THR A 10 0.46 -8.91 16.36
C THR A 10 0.40 -7.77 15.32
N TYR A 11 -0.66 -7.67 14.52
CA TYR A 11 -0.70 -6.70 13.42
C TYR A 11 -0.64 -5.24 13.89
N HIS A 12 -1.14 -4.93 15.09
CA HIS A 12 -1.06 -3.58 15.65
C HIS A 12 0.40 -3.13 15.83
N GLU A 13 1.25 -4.02 16.32
CA GLU A 13 2.69 -3.75 16.50
C GLU A 13 3.42 -3.64 15.16
N GLU A 14 3.05 -4.46 14.18
CA GLU A 14 3.67 -4.43 12.85
C GLU A 14 3.31 -3.15 12.08
N ILE A 15 2.06 -2.67 12.19
CA ILE A 15 1.63 -1.39 11.61
C ILE A 15 2.41 -0.24 12.25
N ARG A 16 2.51 -0.24 13.58
CA ARG A 16 3.29 0.75 14.34
C ARG A 16 4.77 0.72 13.96
N GLY A 17 5.35 -0.47 13.86
CA GLY A 17 6.74 -0.69 13.45
C GLY A 17 7.03 -0.14 12.06
N ARG A 18 6.13 -0.35 11.09
CA ARG A 18 6.25 0.23 9.74
C ARG A 18 6.14 1.75 9.72
N LEU A 19 5.30 2.33 10.57
CA LEU A 19 5.17 3.78 10.71
C LEU A 19 6.28 4.39 11.57
N GLY A 20 7.04 3.58 12.31
CA GLY A 20 8.07 4.03 13.24
C GLY A 20 7.51 4.78 14.46
N VAL A 21 6.28 4.47 14.89
CA VAL A 21 5.60 5.15 15.99
C VAL A 21 5.24 4.20 17.12
N GLY A 22 5.24 4.71 18.36
CA GLY A 22 4.81 3.97 19.53
C GLY A 22 3.29 3.98 19.73
N GLU A 23 2.85 3.18 20.70
CA GLU A 23 1.45 3.12 21.15
C GLU A 23 0.95 4.47 21.71
N ASP A 24 1.85 5.31 22.20
CA ASP A 24 1.57 6.65 22.71
C ASP A 24 0.99 7.60 21.63
N VAL A 25 1.36 7.39 20.36
CA VAL A 25 0.89 8.22 19.23
C VAL A 25 -0.31 7.60 18.52
N LEU A 26 -0.36 6.27 18.47
CA LEU A 26 -1.38 5.51 17.73
C LEU A 26 -1.89 4.36 18.59
N SER A 27 -3.12 4.49 19.09
CA SER A 27 -3.78 3.47 19.91
C SER A 27 -4.35 2.32 19.06
N ASP A 28 -4.57 1.15 19.68
CA ASP A 28 -5.18 0.00 18.97
C ASP A 28 -6.58 0.37 18.43
N ALA A 29 -7.34 1.15 19.18
CA ALA A 29 -8.66 1.62 18.78
C ALA A 29 -8.66 2.52 17.54
N ASP A 30 -7.57 3.26 17.30
CA ASP A 30 -7.41 4.07 16.09
C ASP A 30 -7.12 3.21 14.85
N ILE A 31 -6.40 2.11 15.04
CA ILE A 31 -6.11 1.14 13.98
C ILE A 31 -7.39 0.37 13.62
N ASP A 32 -8.13 -0.07 14.65
CA ASP A 32 -9.37 -0.85 14.51
C ASP A 32 -10.58 0.00 14.10
N ALA A 33 -10.39 1.30 13.89
CA ALA A 33 -11.43 2.19 13.46
C ALA A 33 -12.05 1.73 12.13
N LEU A 34 -13.39 1.84 12.01
CA LEU A 34 -14.14 1.42 10.83
C LEU A 34 -13.69 2.11 9.53
N SER A 35 -13.11 3.30 9.64
CA SER A 35 -12.58 4.07 8.50
C SER A 35 -11.17 3.64 8.08
N VAL A 36 -10.53 2.73 8.81
CA VAL A 36 -9.13 2.35 8.61
C VAL A 36 -9.05 0.88 8.24
N LEU A 37 -9.18 -0.02 9.21
CA LEU A 37 -8.93 -1.45 9.01
C LEU A 37 -9.88 -2.08 7.97
N PRO A 38 -11.22 -1.91 8.05
CA PRO A 38 -12.12 -2.50 7.07
C PRO A 38 -11.94 -1.95 5.65
N ILE A 39 -11.56 -0.67 5.52
CA ILE A 39 -11.35 -0.02 4.22
C ILE A 39 -10.04 -0.52 3.58
N ALA A 40 -8.98 -0.65 4.38
CA ALA A 40 -7.71 -1.21 3.91
C ALA A 40 -7.89 -2.66 3.43
N GLU A 41 -8.55 -3.50 4.23
CA GLU A 41 -8.83 -4.89 3.85
C GLU A 41 -9.69 -4.95 2.58
N ALA A 42 -10.74 -4.13 2.48
CA ALA A 42 -11.59 -4.09 1.29
C ALA A 42 -10.79 -3.74 0.01
N LYS A 43 -9.82 -2.83 0.11
CA LYS A 43 -8.95 -2.46 -1.03
C LYS A 43 -8.07 -3.62 -1.48
N VAL A 44 -7.48 -4.36 -0.54
CA VAL A 44 -6.65 -5.54 -0.84
C VAL A 44 -7.50 -6.66 -1.43
N ILE A 45 -8.68 -6.93 -0.86
CA ILE A 45 -9.63 -7.94 -1.38
C ILE A 45 -10.11 -7.58 -2.80
N THR A 46 -10.27 -6.28 -3.09
CA THR A 46 -10.65 -5.84 -4.45
C THR A 46 -9.52 -6.11 -5.46
N ALA A 47 -8.26 -5.95 -5.04
CA ALA A 47 -7.11 -6.23 -5.88
C ALA A 47 -6.84 -7.74 -6.05
N VAL A 48 -7.15 -8.54 -5.02
CA VAL A 48 -6.94 -9.98 -4.97
C VAL A 48 -8.26 -10.66 -4.57
N PRO A 49 -9.19 -10.88 -5.51
CA PRO A 49 -10.51 -11.45 -5.21
C PRO A 49 -10.43 -12.88 -4.66
N ASP A 50 -9.43 -13.66 -5.07
CA ASP A 50 -9.24 -15.07 -4.65
C ASP A 50 -8.33 -15.21 -3.42
N TYR A 51 -8.20 -14.15 -2.61
CA TYR A 51 -7.29 -14.13 -1.47
C TYR A 51 -7.50 -15.26 -0.44
N ALA A 52 -8.70 -15.82 -0.38
CA ALA A 52 -9.06 -16.89 0.55
C ALA A 52 -8.51 -18.26 0.14
N GLU A 53 -8.15 -18.44 -1.13
CA GLU A 53 -7.62 -19.70 -1.67
C GLU A 53 -6.08 -19.72 -1.73
N LEU A 54 -5.43 -18.60 -1.38
CA LEU A 54 -3.97 -18.48 -1.37
C LEU A 54 -3.35 -19.27 -0.21
N ILE A 55 -2.25 -19.96 -0.51
CA ILE A 55 -1.53 -20.84 0.43
C ILE A 55 -0.07 -20.35 0.53
N ASP A 56 0.58 -20.65 1.65
CA ASP A 56 2.00 -20.40 1.91
C ASP A 56 2.42 -18.93 1.71
N ASP A 57 3.39 -18.67 0.82
CA ASP A 57 4.03 -17.36 0.67
C ASP A 57 3.08 -16.29 0.13
N ASP A 58 2.13 -16.67 -0.75
CA ASP A 58 1.14 -15.75 -1.30
C ASP A 58 0.22 -15.18 -0.22
N ARG A 59 -0.10 -16.00 0.80
CA ARG A 59 -0.86 -15.53 1.97
C ARG A 59 -0.06 -14.52 2.79
N ASN A 60 1.25 -14.73 2.93
CA ASN A 60 2.14 -13.80 3.62
C ASN A 60 2.25 -12.46 2.87
N TYR A 61 2.27 -12.48 1.53
CA TYR A 61 2.25 -11.27 0.72
C TYR A 61 0.95 -10.48 0.86
N VAL A 62 -0.21 -11.15 0.85
CA VAL A 62 -1.51 -10.49 1.10
C VAL A 62 -1.58 -9.88 2.50
N TYR A 63 -1.11 -10.60 3.50
CA TYR A 63 -1.06 -10.10 4.87
C TYR A 63 -0.15 -8.86 4.97
N ALA A 64 1.06 -8.93 4.44
CA ALA A 64 1.99 -7.81 4.41
C ALA A 64 1.45 -6.62 3.61
N ALA A 65 0.75 -6.86 2.50
CA ALA A 65 0.11 -5.80 1.72
C ALA A 65 -1.00 -5.11 2.51
N ALA A 66 -1.83 -5.87 3.25
CA ALA A 66 -2.88 -5.32 4.11
C ALA A 66 -2.31 -4.43 5.22
N VAL A 67 -1.24 -4.87 5.90
CA VAL A 67 -0.53 -4.06 6.91
C VAL A 67 -0.01 -2.75 6.30
N SER A 68 0.59 -2.79 5.10
CA SER A 68 1.10 -1.57 4.42
C SER A 68 -0.05 -0.64 4.04
N MET A 69 -1.18 -1.19 3.59
CA MET A 69 -2.34 -0.42 3.20
C MET A 69 -3.00 0.30 4.39
N VAL A 70 -3.06 -0.37 5.56
CA VAL A 70 -3.51 0.26 6.80
C VAL A 70 -2.58 1.40 7.20
N ALA A 71 -1.27 1.16 7.18
CA ALA A 71 -0.27 2.18 7.50
C ALA A 71 -0.38 3.39 6.55
N ALA A 72 -0.60 3.16 5.26
CA ALA A 72 -0.78 4.22 4.28
C ALA A 72 -2.01 5.11 4.54
N ILE A 73 -3.14 4.51 4.94
CA ILE A 73 -4.36 5.28 5.28
C ILE A 73 -4.12 6.15 6.52
N LEU A 74 -3.35 5.65 7.48
CA LEU A 74 -3.04 6.35 8.72
C LEU A 74 -1.99 7.46 8.54
N ALA A 75 -1.05 7.30 7.61
CA ALA A 75 0.08 8.20 7.40
C ALA A 75 -0.31 9.70 7.28
N PRO A 76 -1.32 10.11 6.47
CA PRO A 76 -1.75 11.51 6.41
C PRO A 76 -2.20 12.08 7.76
N SER A 77 -2.81 11.24 8.62
CA SER A 77 -3.28 11.65 9.96
C SER A 77 -2.16 11.77 10.99
N MET A 78 -1.00 11.14 10.75
CA MET A 78 0.15 11.14 11.67
C MET A 78 0.75 12.52 11.87
N THR A 79 0.72 13.37 10.85
CA THR A 79 1.20 14.76 10.95
C THR A 79 0.51 15.51 12.09
N ALA A 80 -0.80 15.33 12.24
CA ALA A 80 -1.58 15.98 13.30
C ALA A 80 -1.38 15.31 14.67
N ARG A 81 -1.25 13.98 14.71
CA ARG A 81 -1.05 13.19 15.94
C ARG A 81 0.32 13.48 16.58
N ILE A 82 1.38 13.54 15.77
CA ILE A 82 2.73 13.86 16.23
C ILE A 82 2.84 15.32 16.70
N ALA A 83 2.20 16.25 15.99
CA ALA A 83 2.16 17.66 16.43
C ALA A 83 1.44 17.82 17.78
N LYS A 84 0.41 17.01 18.04
CA LYS A 84 -0.29 16.99 19.33
C LYS A 84 0.59 16.44 20.46
N SER A 85 1.28 15.32 20.23
CA SER A 85 2.22 14.73 21.20
C SER A 85 3.36 15.69 21.56
N LYS A 86 3.91 16.42 20.57
CA LYS A 86 4.94 17.45 20.81
C LYS A 86 4.52 18.60 21.71
N LYS A 87 3.22 18.91 21.79
CA LYS A 87 2.76 20.02 22.64
C LYS A 87 2.81 19.67 24.13
N ASP A 88 2.85 18.38 24.46
CA ASP A 88 2.90 17.88 25.84
C ASP A 88 4.33 17.65 26.35
N PHE A 89 5.35 17.59 25.49
CA PHE A 89 6.76 17.39 25.87
C PHE A 89 7.68 18.45 25.26
N ASP A 90 8.33 19.25 26.12
CA ASP A 90 9.29 20.31 25.78
C ASP A 90 10.65 19.72 25.37
N TYR A 91 10.67 18.90 24.30
CA TYR A 91 11.89 18.28 23.78
C TYR A 91 12.26 18.84 22.41
N SER A 92 13.36 19.59 22.42
CA SER A 92 14.18 19.91 21.26
C SER A 92 14.90 18.64 20.77
N ILE A 93 14.18 17.75 20.10
CA ILE A 93 14.80 16.74 19.25
C ILE A 93 14.57 17.21 17.82
N GLU A 94 15.66 17.38 17.08
CA GLU A 94 15.66 17.60 15.64
C GLU A 94 14.85 16.49 14.96
N ASN A 95 13.54 16.67 14.86
CA ASN A 95 12.72 15.79 14.06
C ASN A 95 13.15 16.01 12.61
N GLN A 96 13.69 14.95 12.00
CA GLN A 96 13.53 14.81 10.55
C GLN A 96 12.06 15.10 10.23
N VAL A 97 11.83 16.13 9.43
CA VAL A 97 10.51 16.44 8.89
C VAL A 97 10.20 15.33 7.90
N VAL A 98 9.65 14.23 8.41
CA VAL A 98 9.15 13.13 7.57
C VAL A 98 7.92 13.67 6.86
N ASP A 99 7.97 13.73 5.54
CA ASP A 99 6.80 14.00 4.72
C ASP A 99 5.90 12.76 4.73
N TRP A 100 4.95 12.75 5.68
CA TRP A 100 4.00 11.65 5.84
C TRP A 100 3.09 11.44 4.63
N ARG A 101 2.91 12.45 3.77
CA ARG A 101 2.17 12.26 2.51
C ARG A 101 3.00 11.49 1.51
N ALA A 102 4.27 11.85 1.35
CA ALA A 102 5.19 11.12 0.49
C ALA A 102 5.40 9.68 1.00
N PHE A 103 5.55 9.51 2.31
CA PHE A 103 5.68 8.19 2.94
C PHE A 103 4.41 7.34 2.78
N GLY A 104 3.22 7.94 2.89
CA GLY A 104 1.97 7.25 2.62
C GLY A 104 1.86 6.74 1.18
N ILE A 105 2.36 7.50 0.19
CA ILE A 105 2.41 7.06 -1.21
C ILE A 105 3.37 5.87 -1.37
N GLN A 106 4.56 5.93 -0.76
CA GLN A 106 5.52 4.82 -0.79
C GLN A 106 4.93 3.53 -0.21
N LEU A 107 4.19 3.63 0.91
CA LEU A 107 3.52 2.47 1.50
C LEU A 107 2.42 1.87 0.61
N ILE A 108 1.76 2.70 -0.20
CA ILE A 108 0.79 2.22 -1.21
C ILE A 108 1.52 1.48 -2.32
N ASP A 109 2.62 2.05 -2.82
CA ASP A 109 3.44 1.41 -3.85
C ASP A 109 4.02 0.07 -3.36
N ASP A 110 4.50 0.01 -2.11
CA ASP A 110 4.95 -1.22 -1.47
C ASP A 110 3.83 -2.26 -1.35
N ALA A 111 2.61 -1.83 -0.99
CA ALA A 111 1.45 -2.72 -0.93
C ALA A 111 1.13 -3.32 -2.32
N TYR A 112 1.17 -2.50 -3.37
CA TYR A 112 0.94 -2.98 -4.74
C TYR A 112 2.08 -3.84 -5.27
N ALA A 113 3.34 -3.54 -4.92
CA ALA A 113 4.48 -4.37 -5.28
C ALA A 113 4.36 -5.77 -4.65
N LEU A 114 3.89 -5.86 -3.41
CA LEU A 114 3.61 -7.13 -2.74
C LEU A 114 2.45 -7.89 -3.41
N ILE A 115 1.43 -7.18 -3.90
CA ILE A 115 0.33 -7.78 -4.64
C ILE A 115 0.79 -8.32 -6.00
N ASP A 116 1.70 -7.62 -6.69
CA ASP A 116 2.25 -8.05 -7.99
C ASP A 116 3.16 -9.29 -7.89
N LEU A 117 3.71 -9.56 -6.70
CA LEU A 117 4.47 -10.78 -6.42
C LEU A 117 3.58 -12.01 -6.25
N ILE A 118 2.27 -11.84 -6.08
CA ILE A 118 1.33 -12.95 -5.90
C ILE A 118 1.20 -13.70 -7.22
N SER A 119 1.49 -14.99 -7.18
CA SER A 119 1.56 -15.85 -8.37
C SER A 119 0.27 -15.90 -9.21
N THR A 120 -0.88 -15.65 -8.59
CA THR A 120 -2.21 -15.68 -9.20
C THR A 120 -2.63 -14.36 -9.83
N VAL A 121 -1.98 -13.25 -9.48
CA VAL A 121 -2.25 -11.94 -10.06
C VAL A 121 -1.53 -11.89 -11.40
N THR A 122 -2.27 -12.11 -12.48
CA THR A 122 -1.73 -11.89 -13.82
C THR A 122 -1.68 -10.38 -14.03
N PRO A 123 -0.49 -9.74 -14.17
CA PRO A 123 -0.43 -8.35 -14.57
C PRO A 123 -1.11 -8.26 -15.94
N GLY A 124 -2.15 -7.43 -16.05
CA GLY A 124 -2.97 -7.31 -17.25
C GLY A 124 -2.18 -6.81 -18.45
N THR A 125 -1.41 -7.68 -19.09
CA THR A 125 -0.88 -7.50 -20.44
C THR A 125 -1.98 -7.84 -21.45
N ASP A 126 -3.05 -7.05 -21.45
CA ASP A 126 -4.03 -7.05 -22.54
C ASP A 126 -4.10 -5.66 -23.18
N ALA A 127 -2.93 -5.02 -23.30
CA ALA A 127 -2.77 -3.92 -24.23
C ALA A 127 -2.52 -4.53 -25.62
N PRO A 128 -3.45 -4.39 -26.58
CA PRO A 128 -3.17 -4.80 -27.95
C PRO A 128 -1.97 -4.01 -28.44
N ILE A 129 -0.89 -4.71 -28.77
CA ILE A 129 0.29 -4.14 -29.42
C ILE A 129 -0.19 -3.65 -30.79
N PHE A 130 -0.56 -2.36 -30.87
CA PHE A 130 -0.78 -1.71 -32.14
C PHE A 130 0.58 -1.65 -32.84
N GLY A 131 0.83 -2.66 -33.67
CA GLY A 131 1.98 -2.70 -34.57
C GLY A 131 1.93 -1.46 -35.43
N VAL A 132 2.79 -0.48 -35.13
CA VAL A 132 3.05 0.67 -35.98
C VAL A 132 3.71 0.14 -37.25
N ALA A 133 2.90 -0.31 -38.19
CA ALA A 133 3.33 -0.64 -39.54
C ALA A 133 3.80 0.66 -40.18
N GLY A 134 5.12 0.80 -40.31
CA GLY A 134 5.75 2.00 -40.85
C GLY A 134 5.26 2.31 -42.27
N PRO A 135 5.24 3.59 -42.68
CA PRO A 135 4.86 3.95 -44.04
C PRO A 135 5.96 3.47 -45.00
N THR A 136 5.70 2.36 -45.69
CA THR A 136 6.52 1.89 -46.81
C THR A 136 6.36 2.91 -47.94
N ARG A 137 7.30 3.86 -48.04
CA ARG A 137 7.42 4.72 -49.23
C ARG A 137 7.85 3.86 -50.41
N TYR A 138 6.88 3.36 -51.17
CA TYR A 138 7.09 2.92 -52.54
C TYR A 138 7.49 4.14 -53.37
N LYS A 139 8.79 4.41 -53.48
CA LYS A 139 9.30 5.45 -54.39
C LYS A 139 9.14 4.94 -55.82
N GLU A 140 8.23 5.59 -56.52
CA GLU A 140 7.96 5.44 -57.93
C GLU A 140 9.23 5.51 -58.80
N ARG A 141 9.17 4.72 -59.87
CA ARG A 141 10.08 4.67 -61.00
C ARG A 141 10.49 6.07 -61.49
N ARG A 142 11.78 6.34 -61.61
CA ARG A 142 12.30 7.34 -62.56
C ARG A 142 13.04 6.63 -63.68
N ARG A 143 12.45 6.69 -64.88
CA ARG A 143 13.14 6.52 -66.17
C ARG A 143 13.99 7.76 -66.42
N TYR A 144 15.26 7.56 -66.74
CA TYR A 144 16.02 8.35 -67.72
C TYR A 144 16.98 7.39 -68.41
#